data_AF-A0A9D6JXK0-F1
#
_entry.id   AF-A0A9D6JXK0-F1
#
_cell.length_a   1.000
_cell.length_b   1.000
_cell.length_c   1.000
_cell.angle_alpha   90.00
_cell.angle_beta   90.00
_cell.angle_gamma   90.00
#
_symmetry.space_group_name_H-M   'P 1'
#
loop_
_entity.id
_entity.type
_entity.pdbx_description
1 polymer ?
#
loop_
_entity_poly.entity_id
_entity_poly.type
_entity_poly.pdbx_seq_one_letter_code
_entity_poly.pdbx_strand_id
1 'polypeptide(L)'
;MFSYYFFLGVRSLRRNPALTALMVLILAIGVAASVSTLTILHVMSGDPIPHKSARLFAPILDNGPKEGYTPGDKPEDHQLSYKDVMNLLASKQGERRTGLYWIS
;
A
#
# COMPACT_ATOMS: atom_id res chain seq x y z
N MET A 1 17.70 17.23 -41.51
CA MET A 1 16.28 16.88 -41.73
C MET A 1 15.46 16.92 -40.45
N PHE A 2 15.85 16.24 -39.37
CA PHE A 2 15.13 16.29 -38.08
C PHE A 2 14.90 17.72 -37.54
N SER A 3 15.93 18.55 -37.52
CA SER A 3 15.84 19.97 -37.13
C SER A 3 14.86 20.78 -37.98
N TYR A 4 14.81 20.49 -39.28
CA TYR A 4 13.90 21.16 -40.22
C TYR A 4 12.43 20.79 -39.93
N TYR A 5 12.13 19.50 -39.74
CA TYR A 5 10.77 19.08 -39.37
C TYR A 5 10.36 19.53 -37.96
N PHE A 6 11.31 19.58 -37.02
CA PHE A 6 11.05 20.13 -35.68
C PHE A 6 10.67 21.61 -35.76
N PHE A 7 11.42 22.41 -36.53
CA PHE A 7 11.12 23.83 -36.75
C PHE A 7 9.76 24.02 -37.45
N LEU A 8 9.46 23.20 -38.46
CA LEU A 8 8.18 23.21 -39.16
C LEU A 8 7.02 22.84 -38.23
N GLY A 9 7.22 21.86 -37.36
CA GLY A 9 6.25 21.41 -36.35
C GLY A 9 5.93 22.51 -35.32
N VAL A 10 6.96 23.14 -34.75
CA VAL A 10 6.80 24.26 -33.80
C VAL A 10 6.03 25.42 -34.45
N ARG A 11 6.30 25.70 -35.73
CA ARG A 11 5.59 26.73 -36.47
C ARG A 11 4.13 26.38 -36.74
N SER A 12 3.82 25.10 -36.99
CA SER A 12 2.46 24.58 -37.10
C SER A 12 1.67 24.74 -35.80
N LEU A 13 2.28 24.40 -34.65
CA LEU A 13 1.68 24.54 -33.31
C LEU A 13 1.32 26.00 -32.99
N ARG A 14 2.16 26.96 -33.40
CA ARG A 14 1.89 28.39 -33.22
C ARG A 14 0.76 28.95 -34.08
N ARG A 15 0.28 28.23 -35.09
CA ARG A 15 -0.82 28.69 -35.96
C ARG A 15 -2.18 28.69 -35.24
N ASN A 16 -2.40 27.75 -34.32
CA ASN A 16 -3.64 27.64 -33.54
C ASN A 16 -3.32 27.46 -32.03
N PRO A 17 -2.81 28.51 -31.36
CA PRO A 17 -2.22 28.38 -30.03
C PRO A 17 -3.21 27.91 -28.95
N ALA A 18 -4.49 28.30 -29.05
CA ALA A 18 -5.51 27.92 -28.07
C ALA A 18 -5.80 26.41 -28.09
N LEU A 19 -6.02 25.81 -29.27
CA LEU A 19 -6.29 24.38 -29.40
C LEU A 19 -5.09 23.53 -29.01
N THR A 20 -3.88 23.98 -29.40
CA THR A 20 -2.65 23.31 -29.00
C THR A 20 -2.46 23.35 -27.49
N ALA A 21 -2.66 24.51 -26.84
CA ALA A 21 -2.55 24.62 -25.39
C ALA A 21 -3.56 23.70 -24.68
N LEU A 22 -4.79 23.62 -25.17
CA LEU A 22 -5.81 22.72 -24.65
C LEU A 22 -5.40 21.24 -24.76
N MET A 23 -4.89 20.81 -25.93
CA MET A 23 -4.38 19.44 -26.10
C MET A 23 -3.25 19.11 -25.12
N VAL A 24 -2.26 20.02 -24.99
CA VAL A 24 -1.13 19.82 -24.06
C VAL A 24 -1.62 19.74 -22.62
N LEU A 25 -2.57 20.57 -22.23
CA LEU A 25 -3.12 20.60 -20.88
C LEU A 25 -3.87 19.29 -20.55
N ILE A 26 -4.70 18.78 -21.46
CA ILE A 26 -5.40 17.50 -21.28
C ILE A 26 -4.39 16.36 -21.11
N LEU A 27 -3.36 16.30 -21.96
CA LEU A 27 -2.32 15.28 -21.88
C LEU A 27 -1.51 15.40 -20.58
N ALA A 28 -1.14 16.62 -20.19
CA ALA A 28 -0.39 16.88 -18.97
C ALA A 28 -1.16 16.44 -17.71
N ILE A 29 -2.45 16.77 -17.63
CA ILE A 29 -3.30 16.37 -16.50
C ILE A 29 -3.42 14.85 -16.44
N GLY A 30 -3.65 14.18 -17.57
CA GLY A 30 -3.76 12.72 -17.60
C GLY A 30 -2.50 12.03 -17.08
N VAL A 31 -1.33 12.45 -17.57
CA VAL A 31 -0.04 11.88 -17.12
C VAL A 31 0.23 12.21 -15.65
N ALA A 32 -0.01 13.45 -15.22
CA ALA A 32 0.21 13.88 -13.84
C ALA A 32 -0.67 13.09 -12.85
N ALA A 33 -1.94 12.87 -13.19
CA ALA A 33 -2.85 12.08 -12.37
C ALA A 33 -2.36 10.63 -12.22
N SER A 34 -1.97 9.98 -13.32
CA SER A 34 -1.47 8.60 -13.28
C SER A 34 -0.16 8.44 -12.49
N VAL A 35 0.79 9.37 -12.64
CA VAL A 35 2.05 9.31 -11.89
C VAL A 35 1.81 9.60 -10.40
N SER A 36 0.88 10.49 -10.07
CA SER A 36 0.52 10.79 -8.67
C SER A 36 -0.11 9.59 -7.97
N THR A 37 -1.08 8.92 -8.60
CA THR A 37 -1.71 7.73 -8.01
C THR A 37 -0.71 6.60 -7.84
N LEU A 38 0.16 6.36 -8.82
CA LEU A 38 1.23 5.37 -8.73
C LEU A 38 2.20 5.68 -7.59
N THR A 39 2.59 6.95 -7.42
CA THR A 39 3.48 7.37 -6.33
C THR A 39 2.83 7.15 -4.96
N ILE A 40 1.54 7.49 -4.82
CA ILE A 40 0.79 7.26 -3.59
C ILE A 40 0.73 5.77 -3.28
N LEU A 41 0.39 4.92 -4.27
CA LEU A 41 0.39 3.47 -4.10
C LEU A 41 1.76 2.96 -3.67
N HIS A 42 2.83 3.45 -4.29
CA HIS A 42 4.18 3.03 -3.95
C HIS A 42 4.52 3.36 -2.49
N VAL A 43 4.23 4.58 -2.04
CA VAL A 43 4.48 5.01 -0.65
C VAL A 43 3.62 4.23 0.34
N MET A 44 2.33 4.00 0.03
CA MET A 44 1.43 3.22 0.89
C MET A 44 1.76 1.72 0.92
N SER A 45 2.38 1.19 -0.14
CA SER A 45 2.79 -0.22 -0.19
C SER A 45 4.05 -0.52 0.64
N GLY A 46 4.75 0.52 1.08
CA GLY A 46 5.89 0.39 1.97
C GLY A 46 5.46 0.06 3.41
N ASP A 47 6.46 -0.15 4.26
CA ASP A 47 6.25 -0.29 5.70
C ASP A 47 5.56 0.97 6.26
N PRO A 48 4.36 0.89 6.86
CA PRO A 48 3.62 2.05 7.35
C PRO A 48 4.30 2.73 8.55
N ILE A 49 5.19 2.04 9.28
CA ILE A 49 5.84 2.58 10.49
C ILE A 49 7.34 2.17 10.53
N PRO A 50 8.15 2.60 9.55
CA PRO A 50 9.52 2.08 9.35
C PRO A 50 10.44 2.31 10.55
N HIS A 51 10.13 3.31 11.39
CA HIS A 51 10.87 3.64 12.60
C HIS A 51 10.53 2.76 13.82
N LYS A 52 9.47 1.94 13.77
CA LYS A 52 9.05 1.04 14.86
C LYS A 52 8.81 -0.40 14.41
N SER A 53 8.58 -0.68 13.14
CA SER A 53 8.19 -2.01 12.65
C SER A 53 9.17 -3.12 13.01
N ALA A 54 10.47 -2.83 13.08
CA ALA A 54 11.48 -3.80 13.55
C ALA A 54 11.31 -4.24 15.02
N ARG A 55 10.49 -3.54 15.81
CA ARG A 55 10.20 -3.83 17.22
C ARG A 55 8.74 -4.22 17.46
N LEU A 56 7.91 -4.23 16.42
CA LEU A 56 6.51 -4.64 16.47
C LEU A 56 6.45 -6.15 16.25
N PHE A 57 5.90 -6.85 17.22
CA PHE A 57 5.68 -8.30 17.14
C PHE A 57 4.18 -8.56 17.22
N ALA A 58 3.64 -9.24 16.21
CA ALA A 58 2.25 -9.69 16.16
C ALA A 58 2.27 -11.23 16.16
N PRO A 59 2.25 -11.89 17.34
CA PRO A 59 2.21 -13.34 17.40
C PRO A 59 0.85 -13.85 16.91
N ILE A 60 0.89 -14.85 16.03
CA ILE A 60 -0.30 -15.63 15.63
C ILE A 60 -0.23 -16.93 16.41
N LEU A 61 -1.29 -17.25 17.14
CA LEU A 61 -1.45 -18.51 17.86
C LEU A 61 -2.57 -19.27 17.15
N ASP A 62 -2.25 -20.46 16.70
CA ASP A 62 -3.25 -21.40 16.21
C ASP A 62 -3.79 -22.19 17.42
N ASN A 63 -5.02 -21.88 17.80
CA ASN A 63 -5.74 -22.54 18.88
C ASN A 63 -6.87 -23.45 18.37
N GLY A 64 -6.86 -23.79 17.07
CA GLY A 64 -7.85 -24.63 16.43
C GLY A 64 -7.83 -26.08 16.93
N PRO A 65 -8.94 -26.82 16.74
CA PRO A 65 -8.96 -28.26 17.00
C PRO A 65 -7.92 -28.98 16.14
N LYS A 66 -7.28 -30.02 16.70
CA LYS A 66 -6.28 -30.82 15.97
C LYS A 66 -6.87 -31.62 14.80
N GLU A 67 -8.18 -31.79 14.78
CA GLU A 67 -8.92 -32.50 13.73
C GLU A 67 -8.93 -31.64 12.46
N GLY A 68 -8.17 -32.07 11.44
CA GLY A 68 -7.99 -31.31 10.19
C GLY A 68 -6.71 -30.46 10.14
N TYR A 69 -5.86 -30.50 11.17
CA TYR A 69 -4.58 -29.80 11.18
C TYR A 69 -3.56 -30.47 10.24
N THR A 70 -3.11 -29.75 9.21
CA THR A 70 -1.98 -30.15 8.36
C THR A 70 -0.75 -29.31 8.71
N PRO A 71 0.39 -29.92 9.05
CA PRO A 71 1.62 -29.18 9.31
C PRO A 71 2.03 -28.31 8.12
N GLY A 72 2.10 -27.00 8.34
CA GLY A 72 2.50 -26.02 7.31
C GLY A 72 1.33 -25.28 6.64
N ASP A 73 0.09 -25.68 6.90
CA ASP A 73 -1.06 -24.86 6.51
C ASP A 73 -1.10 -23.58 7.35
N LYS A 74 -1.58 -22.50 6.72
CA LYS A 74 -1.76 -21.23 7.42
C LYS A 74 -2.96 -21.38 8.37
N PRO A 75 -2.87 -20.83 9.60
CA PRO A 75 -4.03 -20.76 10.48
C PRO A 75 -5.19 -20.09 9.73
N GLU A 76 -6.38 -20.68 9.80
CA GLU A 76 -7.58 -20.09 9.19
C GLU A 76 -7.89 -18.73 9.84
N ASP A 77 -7.63 -18.63 11.13
CA ASP A 77 -7.81 -17.42 11.92
C ASP A 77 -6.58 -16.52 11.88
N HIS A 78 -6.76 -15.35 11.29
CA HIS A 78 -5.75 -14.29 11.23
C HIS A 78 -5.74 -13.42 12.50
N GLN A 79 -6.61 -13.72 13.47
CA GLN A 79 -6.75 -12.96 14.72
C GLN A 79 -6.86 -13.89 15.93
N LEU A 80 -6.37 -13.42 17.07
CA LEU A 80 -6.37 -14.17 18.31
C LEU A 80 -7.76 -14.23 18.96
N SER A 81 -8.05 -15.32 19.66
CA SER A 81 -9.24 -15.43 20.50
C SER A 81 -9.12 -14.49 21.71
N TYR A 82 -10.28 -14.01 22.20
CA TYR A 82 -10.35 -13.17 23.40
C TYR A 82 -9.58 -13.77 24.59
N LYS A 83 -9.70 -15.09 24.81
CA LYS A 83 -9.02 -15.78 25.92
C LYS A 83 -7.50 -15.69 25.79
N ASP A 84 -6.97 -15.89 24.60
CA ASP A 84 -5.52 -15.87 24.35
C ASP A 84 -4.96 -14.46 24.49
N VAL A 85 -5.68 -13.46 23.99
CA VAL A 85 -5.32 -12.06 24.17
C VAL A 85 -5.26 -11.68 25.65
N MET A 86 -6.27 -12.06 26.43
CA MET A 86 -6.28 -11.77 27.87
C MET A 86 -5.15 -12.50 28.61
N ASN A 87 -4.86 -13.74 28.24
CA ASN A 87 -3.73 -14.50 28.80
C ASN A 87 -2.38 -13.86 28.46
N LEU A 88 -2.18 -13.39 27.23
CA LEU A 88 -0.97 -12.68 26.80
C LEU A 88 -0.82 -11.32 27.51
N LEU A 89 -1.92 -10.60 27.73
CA LEU A 89 -1.90 -9.36 28.50
C LEU A 89 -1.57 -9.60 29.98
N ALA A 90 -2.03 -10.72 30.54
CA ALA A 90 -1.78 -11.12 31.92
C ALA A 90 -0.37 -11.68 32.15
N SER A 91 0.23 -12.38 31.17
CA SER A 91 1.57 -12.98 31.26
C SER A 91 2.70 -11.96 31.42
N LYS A 92 2.41 -10.69 31.12
CA LYS A 92 3.32 -9.55 31.15
C LYS A 92 4.53 -9.66 30.22
N GLN A 93 4.44 -10.49 29.18
CA GLN A 93 5.50 -10.58 28.17
C GLN A 93 5.41 -9.36 27.23
N GLY A 94 6.45 -8.51 27.27
CA GLY A 94 6.54 -7.27 26.48
C GLY A 94 6.29 -5.98 27.27
N GLU A 95 7.12 -4.96 27.01
CA GLU A 95 7.09 -3.65 27.70
C GLU A 95 5.85 -2.83 27.32
N ARG A 96 5.45 -2.86 26.04
CA ARG A 96 4.25 -2.20 25.50
C ARG A 96 3.41 -3.23 24.76
N ARG A 97 2.18 -3.42 25.20
CA ARG A 97 1.28 -4.46 24.66
C ARG A 97 -0.14 -3.93 24.52
N THR A 98 -0.77 -4.33 23.42
CA THR A 98 -2.16 -4.01 23.09
C THR A 98 -2.82 -5.29 22.60
N GLY A 99 -4.03 -5.57 23.09
CA GLY A 99 -4.81 -6.72 22.65
C GLY A 99 -5.63 -6.40 21.42
N LEU A 100 -5.58 -7.27 20.42
CA LEU A 100 -6.47 -7.28 19.27
C LEU A 100 -7.11 -8.67 19.21
N TYR A 101 -8.43 -8.74 19.33
CA TYR A 101 -9.18 -9.99 19.26
C TYR A 101 -10.37 -9.82 18.31
N TRP A 102 -10.77 -10.94 17.70
CA TRP A 102 -11.96 -10.97 16.86
C TRP A 102 -13.23 -10.99 17.71
N ILE A 103 -14.24 -10.23 17.29
CA ILE A 103 -15.58 -10.26 17.87
C ILE A 103 -16.44 -11.09 16.92
N SER A 104 -16.70 -12.34 17.29
CA SER A 104 -17.66 -13.22 16.61
C SER A 104 -19.01 -13.09 17.28
#